data_AF-A0A8X6GYS4-F1
#
_entry.id   AF-A0A8X6GYS4-F1
#
_cell.length_a   1.000
_cell.length_b   1.000
_cell.length_c   1.000
_cell.angle_alpha   90.00
_cell.angle_beta   90.00
_cell.angle_gamma   90.00
#
_symmetry.space_group_name_H-M   'P 1'
#
loop_
_entity.id
_entity.type
_entity.pdbx_description
1 polymer ?
#
loop_
_entity_poly.entity_id
_entity_poly.type
_entity_poly.pdbx_seq_one_letter_code
_entity_poly.pdbx_strand_id
1 'polypeptide(L)'
;MKWARQVHSYSQDVIFAVHNGHVKTPKHIMLGMTFQSLTSSKKIIDIINRYDPCISYQGIEELDVRSTIISEVYLELGLQTHQDVLTDFNLHNIRKNTKQLRQFIATFDRFINPFSSEVPKDQLINISSGKSASPPVEAFLLNIEKNGDYHRKTFFSECLSDINRFEKAIKNFH
;
A
#
# COMPACT_ATOMS: atom_id res chain seq x y z
N MET A 1 9.31 -2.52 -18.73
CA MET A 1 9.40 -3.72 -17.84
C MET A 1 8.41 -3.62 -16.67
N LYS A 2 7.67 -4.69 -16.34
CA LYS A 2 6.62 -4.71 -15.30
C LYS A 2 7.19 -4.87 -13.87
N TRP A 3 8.28 -5.64 -13.74
CA TRP A 3 8.95 -5.93 -12.47
C TRP A 3 9.60 -4.70 -11.83
N ALA A 4 10.28 -3.86 -12.60
CA ALA A 4 10.91 -2.63 -12.09
C ALA A 4 9.91 -1.69 -11.39
N ARG A 5 8.67 -1.60 -11.92
CA ARG A 5 7.61 -0.77 -11.32
C ARG A 5 7.09 -1.35 -10.00
N GLN A 6 6.97 -2.68 -9.91
CA GLN A 6 6.55 -3.35 -8.68
C GLN A 6 7.62 -3.23 -7.60
N VAL A 7 8.87 -3.48 -7.95
CA VAL A 7 10.00 -3.31 -7.03
C VAL A 7 10.04 -1.88 -6.50
N HIS A 8 9.94 -0.87 -7.37
CA HIS A 8 9.93 0.53 -6.94
C HIS A 8 8.74 0.87 -6.03
N SER A 9 7.55 0.34 -6.32
CA SER A 9 6.38 0.49 -5.45
C SER A 9 6.62 -0.10 -4.05
N TYR A 10 7.15 -1.32 -3.97
CA TYR A 10 7.44 -1.96 -2.68
C TYR A 10 8.57 -1.25 -1.93
N SER A 11 9.61 -0.77 -2.61
CA SER A 11 10.67 0.01 -1.98
C SER A 11 10.13 1.26 -1.31
N GLN A 12 9.16 1.93 -1.92
CA GLN A 12 8.51 3.10 -1.33
C GLN A 12 7.69 2.77 -0.07
N ASP A 13 7.05 1.60 -0.04
CA ASP A 13 6.32 1.11 1.14
C ASP A 13 7.29 0.74 2.28
N VAL A 14 8.39 0.08 1.94
CA VAL A 14 9.45 -0.26 2.90
C VAL A 14 10.08 0.99 3.49
N ILE A 15 10.42 1.99 2.67
CA ILE A 15 10.96 3.27 3.14
C ILE A 15 9.99 3.93 4.12
N PHE A 16 8.70 3.97 3.79
CA PHE A 16 7.72 4.54 4.71
C PHE A 16 7.66 3.77 6.04
N ALA A 17 7.63 2.44 5.99
CA ALA A 17 7.55 1.59 7.16
C ALA A 17 8.77 1.73 8.09
N VAL A 18 9.99 1.69 7.54
CA VAL A 18 11.23 1.79 8.34
C VAL A 18 11.42 3.17 8.96
N HIS A 19 10.85 4.22 8.35
CA HIS A 19 10.88 5.58 8.89
C HIS A 19 9.64 5.90 9.75
N ASN A 20 8.83 4.90 10.12
CA ASN A 20 7.61 5.08 10.91
C ASN A 20 6.68 6.17 10.33
N GLY A 21 6.60 6.27 9.01
CA GLY A 21 5.79 7.26 8.30
C GLY A 21 6.31 8.70 8.32
N HIS A 22 7.48 8.98 8.91
CA HIS A 22 8.12 10.30 8.86
C HIS A 22 8.58 10.68 7.45
N VAL A 23 9.01 9.70 6.66
CA VAL A 23 9.37 9.90 5.25
C VAL A 23 8.17 9.56 4.37
N LYS A 24 7.56 10.59 3.78
CA LYS A 24 6.48 10.44 2.79
C LYS A 24 7.09 10.24 1.41
N THR A 25 7.02 9.01 0.91
CA THR A 25 7.48 8.68 -0.45
C THR A 25 6.50 9.21 -1.52
N PRO A 26 6.94 9.37 -2.78
CA PRO A 26 6.09 9.88 -3.86
C PRO A 26 4.73 9.19 -3.99
N LYS A 27 4.68 7.87 -3.79
CA LYS A 27 3.46 7.07 -3.80
C LYS A 27 2.45 7.53 -2.75
N HIS A 28 2.89 7.73 -1.51
CA HIS A 28 2.03 8.14 -0.41
C HIS A 28 1.58 9.60 -0.53
N ILE A 29 2.44 10.48 -1.06
CA ILE A 29 2.10 11.87 -1.37
C ILE A 29 1.06 11.92 -2.50
N MET A 30 1.34 11.24 -3.61
CA MET A 30 0.48 11.23 -4.80
C MET A 30 -0.90 10.63 -4.50
N LEU A 31 -0.95 9.60 -3.65
CA LEU A 31 -2.21 9.05 -3.18
C LEU A 31 -3.07 10.12 -2.49
N GLY A 32 -2.49 10.86 -1.54
CA GLY A 32 -3.19 11.92 -0.80
C GLY A 32 -3.64 13.06 -1.71
N MET A 33 -2.75 13.56 -2.56
CA MET A 33 -3.06 14.59 -3.55
C MET A 33 -4.23 14.18 -4.47
N THR A 34 -4.25 12.91 -4.91
CA THR A 34 -5.32 12.37 -5.76
C THR A 34 -6.66 12.33 -5.04
N PHE A 35 -6.68 11.88 -3.78
CA PHE A 35 -7.93 11.89 -3.01
C PHE A 35 -8.42 13.31 -2.71
N GLN A 36 -7.50 14.26 -2.50
CA GLN A 36 -7.86 15.65 -2.29
C GLN A 36 -8.47 16.25 -3.56
N SER A 37 -7.90 15.99 -4.74
CA SER A 37 -8.44 16.48 -6.00
C SER A 37 -9.78 15.82 -6.37
N LEU A 38 -9.98 14.55 -6.03
CA LEU A 38 -11.21 13.82 -6.33
C LEU A 38 -12.36 14.14 -5.37
N THR A 39 -12.07 14.40 -4.10
CA THR A 39 -13.10 14.47 -3.05
C THR A 39 -13.18 15.80 -2.33
N SER A 40 -12.11 16.61 -2.36
CA SER A 40 -11.96 17.88 -1.63
C SER A 40 -12.35 17.78 -0.14
N SER A 41 -12.27 16.58 0.44
CA SER A 41 -12.82 16.28 1.75
C SER A 41 -11.72 15.92 2.72
N LYS A 42 -11.44 16.85 3.65
CA LYS A 42 -10.53 16.62 4.79
C LYS A 42 -10.88 15.32 5.53
N LYS A 43 -12.16 15.04 5.74
CA LYS A 43 -12.61 13.82 6.44
C LYS A 43 -12.18 12.55 5.72
N ILE A 44 -12.26 12.51 4.39
CA ILE A 44 -11.85 11.36 3.60
C ILE A 44 -10.33 11.19 3.67
N ILE A 45 -9.58 12.29 3.56
CA ILE A 45 -8.11 12.26 3.71
C ILE A 45 -7.70 11.77 5.10
N ASP A 46 -8.35 12.24 6.16
CA ASP A 46 -8.05 11.82 7.53
C ASP A 46 -8.35 10.33 7.76
N ILE A 47 -9.42 9.80 7.15
CA ILE A 47 -9.73 8.36 7.18
C ILE A 47 -8.64 7.59 6.45
N ILE A 48 -8.27 8.00 5.23
CA ILE A 48 -7.26 7.32 4.44
C ILE A 48 -5.91 7.36 5.14
N ASN A 49 -5.51 8.51 5.67
CA ASN A 49 -4.27 8.67 6.44
C ASN A 49 -4.19 7.74 7.66
N ARG A 50 -5.35 7.43 8.28
CA ARG A 50 -5.43 6.53 9.44
C ARG A 50 -5.30 5.06 9.06
N TYR A 51 -5.90 4.65 7.94
CA TYR A 51 -5.99 3.23 7.54
C TYR A 51 -4.96 2.81 6.49
N ASP A 52 -4.42 3.75 5.73
CA ASP A 52 -3.44 3.53 4.67
C ASP A 52 -2.29 4.53 4.84
N PRO A 53 -1.03 4.16 4.54
CA PRO A 53 0.09 5.07 4.67
C PRO A 53 -0.05 6.22 3.67
N CYS A 54 -0.70 7.31 4.08
CA CYS A 54 -0.90 8.48 3.24
C CYS A 54 -0.22 9.71 3.86
N ILE A 55 -0.14 10.79 3.10
CA ILE A 55 0.18 12.12 3.65
C ILE A 55 -1.02 12.67 4.41
N SER A 56 -0.80 13.50 5.43
CA SER A 56 -1.88 14.15 6.17
C SER A 56 -2.51 15.26 5.34
N TYR A 57 -3.75 15.63 5.63
CA TYR A 57 -4.40 16.75 4.97
C TYR A 57 -3.60 18.05 5.10
N GLN A 58 -3.01 18.31 6.27
CA GLN A 58 -2.15 19.48 6.49
C GLN A 58 -0.88 19.43 5.61
N GLY A 59 -0.28 18.25 5.45
CA GLY A 59 0.87 18.09 4.55
C GLY A 59 0.50 18.30 3.08
N ILE A 60 -0.74 17.98 2.69
CA ILE A 60 -1.25 18.27 1.34
C ILE A 60 -1.40 19.79 1.14
N GLU A 61 -2.05 20.50 2.06
CA GLU A 61 -2.19 21.96 1.96
C GLU A 61 -0.84 22.67 1.91
N GLU A 62 0.13 22.22 2.73
CA GLU A 62 1.47 22.78 2.71
C GLU A 62 2.17 22.55 1.36
N LEU A 63 2.04 21.36 0.77
CA LEU A 63 2.59 21.08 -0.55
C LEU A 63 1.92 21.91 -1.65
N ASP A 64 0.60 22.12 -1.57
CA ASP A 64 -0.16 22.89 -2.55
C ASP A 64 0.24 24.38 -2.53
N VAL A 65 0.38 24.94 -1.32
CA VAL A 65 0.89 26.31 -1.11
C VAL A 65 2.33 26.42 -1.61
N ARG A 66 3.22 25.47 -1.24
CA ARG A 66 4.61 25.46 -1.71
C ARG A 66 4.68 25.39 -3.24
N SER A 67 3.88 24.54 -3.86
CA SER A 67 3.82 24.41 -5.31
C SER A 67 3.36 25.70 -5.97
N THR A 68 2.36 26.37 -5.39
CA THR A 68 1.85 27.66 -5.90
C THR A 68 2.92 28.74 -5.82
N ILE A 69 3.61 28.87 -4.69
CA ILE A 69 4.69 29.85 -4.51
C ILE A 69 5.84 29.58 -5.49
N ILE A 70 6.25 28.31 -5.64
CA ILE A 70 7.32 27.93 -6.58
C ILE A 70 6.93 28.28 -8.02
N SER A 71 5.70 27.99 -8.42
CA SER A 71 5.18 28.35 -9.75
C SER A 71 5.21 29.86 -9.99
N GLU A 72 4.82 30.66 -8.99
CA GLU A 72 4.84 32.13 -9.07
C GLU A 72 6.27 32.67 -9.17
N VAL A 73 7.19 32.17 -8.35
CA VAL A 73 8.60 32.55 -8.43
C VAL A 73 9.20 32.17 -9.79
N TYR A 74 8.86 31.02 -10.33
CA TYR A 74 9.31 30.64 -11.68
C TYR A 74 8.71 31.53 -12.78
N LEU A 75 7.48 31.98 -12.62
CA LEU A 75 6.86 32.97 -13.50
C LEU A 75 7.63 34.30 -13.48
N GLU A 76 7.89 34.84 -12.29
CA GLU A 76 8.63 36.10 -12.12
C GLU A 76 10.05 36.02 -12.68
N LEU A 77 10.72 34.87 -12.52
CA LEU A 77 12.07 34.65 -13.01
C LEU A 77 12.12 34.29 -14.51
N GLY A 78 10.97 34.15 -15.18
CA GLY A 78 10.91 33.71 -16.59
C GLY A 78 11.42 32.27 -16.81
N LEU A 79 11.45 31.46 -15.74
CA LEU A 79 11.91 30.07 -15.74
C LEU A 79 10.76 29.07 -15.88
N GLN A 80 9.55 29.56 -16.13
CA GLN A 80 8.38 28.71 -16.26
C GLN A 80 8.56 27.78 -17.48
N THR A 81 8.78 26.50 -17.20
CA THR A 81 8.69 25.47 -18.23
C THR A 81 7.21 25.27 -18.51
N HIS A 82 6.83 25.30 -19.79
CA HIS A 82 5.44 25.07 -20.22
C HIS A 82 5.05 23.64 -19.85
N GLN A 83 4.55 23.44 -18.62
CA GLN A 83 4.01 22.16 -18.20
C GLN A 83 2.79 21.91 -19.06
N ASP A 84 2.85 20.84 -19.85
CA ASP A 84 1.82 20.51 -20.82
C ASP A 84 0.63 19.85 -20.09
N VAL A 85 -0.12 20.65 -19.32
CA VAL A 85 -1.32 20.24 -18.56
C VAL A 85 -2.35 19.58 -19.49
N LEU A 86 -2.27 19.84 -20.79
CA LEU A 86 -3.06 19.22 -21.85
C LEU A 86 -2.93 17.69 -21.90
N THR A 87 -1.81 17.12 -21.41
CA THR A 87 -1.60 15.67 -21.38
C THR A 87 -2.53 14.96 -20.39
N ASP A 88 -2.86 15.59 -19.26
CA ASP A 88 -3.81 15.07 -18.27
C ASP A 88 -5.26 15.23 -18.74
N PHE A 89 -5.55 16.26 -19.53
CA PHE A 89 -6.86 16.46 -20.18
C PHE A 89 -7.05 15.64 -21.47
N ASN A 90 -6.09 14.77 -21.82
CA ASN A 90 -6.24 13.89 -22.97
C ASN A 90 -7.41 12.91 -22.75
N LEU A 91 -8.36 12.87 -23.71
CA LEU A 91 -9.54 12.00 -23.69
C LEU A 91 -9.21 10.52 -23.42
N HIS A 92 -8.04 10.04 -23.87
CA HIS A 92 -7.56 8.69 -23.58
C HIS A 92 -7.29 8.48 -22.09
N ASN A 93 -6.59 9.42 -21.45
CA ASN A 93 -6.24 9.37 -20.03
C ASN A 93 -7.49 9.53 -19.15
N ILE A 94 -8.40 10.45 -19.50
CA ILE A 94 -9.69 10.62 -18.82
C ILE A 94 -10.50 9.32 -18.86
N ARG A 95 -10.63 8.68 -20.03
CA ARG A 95 -11.34 7.40 -20.18
C ARG A 95 -10.71 6.29 -19.34
N LYS A 96 -9.38 6.21 -19.35
CA LYS A 96 -8.63 5.22 -18.56
C LYS A 96 -8.83 5.43 -17.06
N ASN A 97 -8.67 6.66 -16.57
CA ASN A 97 -8.84 7.00 -15.15
C ASN A 97 -10.29 6.75 -14.70
N THR A 98 -11.27 7.11 -15.53
CA THR A 98 -12.70 6.83 -15.27
C THR A 98 -12.96 5.33 -15.15
N LYS A 99 -12.37 4.50 -16.03
CA LYS A 99 -12.48 3.04 -15.95
C LYS A 99 -11.88 2.49 -14.66
N GLN A 100 -10.71 2.99 -14.27
CA GLN A 100 -10.05 2.57 -13.02
C GLN A 100 -10.86 2.99 -11.79
N LEU A 101 -11.40 4.21 -11.78
CA LEU A 101 -12.27 4.68 -10.70
C LEU A 101 -13.53 3.82 -10.56
N ARG A 102 -14.18 3.47 -11.68
CA ARG A 102 -15.34 2.55 -11.65
C ARG A 102 -14.97 1.17 -11.12
N GLN A 103 -13.81 0.64 -11.48
CA GLN A 103 -13.31 -0.63 -10.95
C GLN A 103 -13.02 -0.56 -9.45
N PHE A 104 -12.48 0.57 -8.98
CA PHE A 104 -12.24 0.82 -7.56
C PHE A 104 -13.55 0.85 -6.76
N ILE A 105 -14.55 1.61 -7.22
CA ILE A 105 -15.89 1.67 -6.59
C ILE A 105 -16.53 0.27 -6.56
N ALA A 106 -16.55 -0.43 -7.70
CA ALA A 106 -17.09 -1.79 -7.79
C ALA A 106 -16.33 -2.82 -6.94
N THR A 107 -15.12 -2.49 -6.47
CA THR A 107 -14.36 -3.34 -5.55
C THR A 107 -14.88 -3.17 -4.12
N PHE A 108 -15.27 -1.97 -3.70
CA PHE A 108 -15.91 -1.76 -2.39
C PHE A 108 -17.27 -2.45 -2.30
N ASP A 109 -18.05 -2.47 -3.38
CA ASP A 109 -19.33 -3.20 -3.41
C ASP A 109 -19.15 -4.72 -3.21
N ARG A 110 -17.94 -5.24 -3.42
CA ARG A 110 -17.60 -6.66 -3.19
C ARG A 110 -17.05 -6.92 -1.80
N PHE A 111 -16.75 -5.88 -1.02
CA PHE A 111 -16.24 -6.05 0.33
C PHE A 111 -17.41 -6.36 1.27
N ILE A 112 -17.31 -7.50 1.92
CA ILE A 112 -18.23 -7.89 2.99
C ILE A 112 -17.69 -7.27 4.29
N ASN A 113 -18.57 -6.69 5.10
CA ASN A 113 -18.23 -6.33 6.47
C ASN A 113 -17.94 -7.63 7.25
N PRO A 114 -16.67 -7.91 7.62
CA PRO A 114 -16.30 -9.17 8.25
C PRO A 114 -16.85 -9.30 9.68
N PHE A 115 -17.45 -8.24 10.24
CA PHE A 115 -18.07 -8.21 11.56
C PHE A 115 -19.61 -8.23 11.53
N SER A 116 -20.23 -8.40 10.35
CA SER A 116 -21.68 -8.55 10.25
C SER A 116 -22.12 -9.89 10.85
N SER A 117 -23.28 -9.90 11.51
CA SER A 117 -23.92 -11.13 12.02
C SER A 117 -24.33 -12.11 10.92
N GLU A 118 -24.37 -11.66 9.66
CA GLU A 118 -24.68 -12.47 8.48
C GLU A 118 -23.48 -13.25 7.94
N VAL A 119 -22.28 -12.99 8.47
CA VAL A 119 -21.04 -13.66 8.04
C VAL A 119 -20.98 -15.07 8.63
N PRO A 120 -20.73 -16.11 7.82
CA PRO A 120 -20.52 -17.48 8.31
C PRO A 120 -19.33 -17.54 9.26
N LYS A 121 -19.57 -17.98 10.50
CA LYS A 121 -18.54 -18.06 11.56
C LYS A 121 -17.57 -19.22 11.37
N ASP A 122 -17.91 -20.14 10.49
CA ASP A 122 -17.17 -21.35 10.14
C ASP A 122 -16.14 -21.12 9.03
N GLN A 123 -16.09 -19.93 8.41
CA GLN A 123 -15.15 -19.62 7.33
C GLN A 123 -14.09 -18.62 7.77
N LEU A 124 -12.84 -18.87 7.38
CA LEU A 124 -11.75 -17.90 7.53
C LEU A 124 -11.86 -16.82 6.45
N ILE A 125 -12.38 -15.65 6.81
CA ILE A 125 -12.55 -14.53 5.89
C ILE A 125 -11.39 -13.54 5.99
N ASN A 126 -10.89 -13.12 4.84
CA ASN A 126 -9.90 -12.06 4.74
C ASN A 126 -10.55 -10.70 5.10
N ILE A 127 -10.07 -10.07 6.17
CA ILE A 127 -10.58 -8.79 6.69
C ILE A 127 -10.51 -7.62 5.70
N SER A 128 -9.58 -7.66 4.74
CA SER A 128 -9.31 -6.57 3.79
C SER A 128 -10.17 -6.67 2.52
N SER A 129 -10.64 -7.87 2.19
CA SER A 129 -11.33 -8.15 0.92
C SER A 129 -12.70 -8.80 1.10
N GLY A 130 -13.05 -9.25 2.30
CA GLY A 130 -14.30 -9.96 2.60
C GLY A 130 -14.42 -11.34 1.93
N LYS A 131 -13.33 -11.88 1.39
CA LYS A 131 -13.31 -13.18 0.69
C LYS A 131 -12.90 -14.31 1.62
N SER A 132 -13.52 -15.48 1.48
CA SER A 132 -13.09 -16.70 2.17
C SER A 132 -11.68 -17.12 1.72
N ALA A 133 -10.89 -17.60 2.67
CA ALA A 133 -9.61 -18.26 2.41
C ALA A 133 -9.84 -19.49 1.54
N SER A 134 -8.85 -19.80 0.69
CA SER A 134 -8.87 -21.07 -0.05
C SER A 134 -8.56 -22.23 0.90
N PRO A 135 -9.05 -23.46 0.61
CA PRO A 135 -8.81 -24.60 1.49
C PRO A 135 -7.34 -24.85 1.87
N PRO A 136 -6.34 -24.66 0.96
CA PRO A 136 -4.93 -24.78 1.32
C PRO A 136 -4.47 -23.71 2.32
N VAL A 137 -4.95 -22.47 2.17
CA VAL A 137 -4.60 -21.35 3.04
C VAL A 137 -5.26 -21.51 4.40
N GLU A 138 -6.51 -21.96 4.42
CA GLU A 138 -7.25 -22.26 5.64
C GLU A 138 -6.55 -23.35 6.46
N ALA A 139 -6.22 -24.48 5.83
CA ALA A 139 -5.49 -25.57 6.46
C ALA A 139 -4.12 -25.12 6.98
N PHE A 140 -3.42 -24.26 6.25
CA PHE A 140 -2.15 -23.69 6.70
C PHE A 140 -2.33 -22.80 7.94
N LEU A 141 -3.26 -21.85 7.91
CA LEU A 141 -3.49 -20.90 9.00
C LEU A 141 -3.96 -21.60 10.28
N LEU A 142 -4.84 -22.59 10.17
CA LEU A 142 -5.33 -23.35 11.34
C LEU A 142 -4.25 -24.21 11.99
N ASN A 143 -3.23 -24.62 11.23
CA ASN A 143 -2.15 -25.48 11.72
C ASN A 143 -0.81 -24.74 11.91
N ILE A 144 -0.79 -23.42 11.76
CA ILE A 144 0.47 -22.65 11.71
C ILE A 144 1.27 -22.75 13.00
N GLU A 145 0.61 -22.76 14.15
CA GLU A 145 1.25 -22.86 15.46
C GLU A 145 1.89 -24.25 15.65
N LYS A 146 1.14 -25.31 15.34
CA LYS A 146 1.62 -26.70 15.44
C LYS A 146 2.79 -26.95 14.49
N ASN A 147 2.66 -26.50 13.24
CA ASN A 147 3.71 -26.64 12.23
C ASN A 147 4.94 -25.81 12.60
N GLY A 148 4.73 -24.58 13.08
CA GLY A 148 5.79 -23.69 13.53
C GLY A 148 6.55 -24.27 14.72
N ASP A 149 5.86 -24.80 15.73
CA ASP A 149 6.49 -25.42 16.89
C ASP A 149 7.24 -26.71 16.51
N TYR A 150 6.70 -27.51 15.61
CA TYR A 150 7.40 -28.67 15.05
C TYR A 150 8.71 -28.25 14.35
N HIS A 151 8.65 -27.29 13.42
CA HIS A 151 9.84 -26.82 12.72
C HIS A 151 10.86 -26.18 13.68
N ARG A 152 10.39 -25.45 14.68
CA ARG A 152 11.24 -24.86 15.72
C ARG A 152 11.97 -25.93 16.52
N LYS A 153 11.25 -26.93 17.05
CA LYS A 153 11.83 -28.03 17.84
C LYS A 153 12.82 -28.85 17.01
N THR A 154 12.46 -29.18 15.78
CA THR A 154 13.32 -29.89 14.84
C THR A 154 14.61 -29.09 14.60
N PHE A 155 14.50 -27.80 14.31
CA PHE A 155 15.67 -26.94 14.13
C PHE A 155 16.57 -26.88 15.37
N PHE A 156 15.98 -26.74 16.57
CA PHE A 156 16.77 -26.77 17.81
C PHE A 156 17.49 -28.10 18.01
N SER A 157 16.82 -29.23 17.74
CA SER A 157 17.46 -30.54 17.84
C SER A 157 18.60 -30.71 16.83
N GLU A 158 18.42 -30.22 15.60
CA GLU A 158 19.45 -30.25 14.57
C GLU A 158 20.66 -29.38 14.97
N CYS A 159 20.44 -28.18 15.52
CA CYS A 159 21.51 -27.31 16.02
C CYS A 159 22.28 -27.90 17.21
N LEU A 160 21.62 -28.68 18.08
CA LEU A 160 22.30 -29.39 19.16
C LEU A 160 23.17 -30.55 18.65
N SER A 161 22.78 -31.18 17.54
CA SER A 161 23.50 -32.30 16.93
C SER A 161 24.62 -31.87 15.96
N ASP A 162 24.48 -30.71 15.31
CA ASP A 162 25.43 -30.19 14.32
C ASP A 162 25.63 -28.68 14.51
N ILE A 163 26.80 -28.31 15.02
CA ILE A 163 27.22 -26.90 15.24
C ILE A 163 27.20 -26.08 13.94
N ASN A 164 27.42 -26.70 12.78
CA ASN A 164 27.43 -25.99 11.49
C ASN A 164 26.03 -25.80 10.90
N ARG A 165 24.99 -26.43 11.48
CA ARG A 165 23.61 -26.34 10.99
C ARG A 165 23.07 -24.92 11.01
N PHE A 166 23.42 -24.17 12.06
CA PHE A 166 23.02 -22.77 12.23
C PHE A 166 23.66 -21.89 11.16
N GLU A 167 24.97 -22.03 10.93
CA GLU A 167 25.67 -21.28 9.87
C GLU A 167 25.14 -21.60 8.48
N LYS A 168 24.82 -22.86 8.20
CA LYS A 168 24.25 -23.30 6.92
C LYS A 168 22.88 -22.67 6.65
N ALA A 169 22.07 -22.43 7.69
CA ALA A 169 20.79 -21.75 7.54
C ALA A 169 20.96 -20.28 7.13
N ILE A 170 21.99 -19.60 7.65
CA ILE A 170 22.29 -18.19 7.35
C ILE A 170 22.89 -18.04 5.94
N LYS A 171 23.78 -18.96 5.53
CA LYS A 171 24.43 -18.91 4.20
C LYS A 171 23.46 -19.02 3.01
N ASN A 172 22.25 -19.55 3.22
CA ASN A 172 21.23 -19.65 2.17
C ASN A 172 20.44 -18.34 1.92
N PHE A 173 20.74 -17.26 2.66
CA PHE A 173 20.09 -15.95 2.49
C PHE A 173 20.92 -14.92 1.70
N HIS A 174 22.11 -15.30 1.23
CA HIS A 174 22.93 -14.52 0.29
C HIS A 174 22.87 -15.14 -1.11
#